data_AF-A0A2G9YM45-F1
#
_entry.id   AF-A0A2G9YM45-F1
#
_cell.length_a   1.000
_cell.length_b   1.000
_cell.length_c   1.000
_cell.angle_alpha   90.00
_cell.angle_beta   90.00
_cell.angle_gamma   90.00
#
_symmetry.space_group_name_H-M   'P 1'
#
loop_
_entity.id
_entity.type
_entity.pdbx_description
1 polymer ?
#
loop_
_entity_poly.entity_id
_entity_poly.type
_entity_poly.pdbx_seq_one_letter_code
_entity_poly.pdbx_strand_id
1 'polypeptide(L)'
;MKNGELKELRCPKHDKLKNSKMDVIIPDLQWYLGQSTSKGISPRCPFALVESCPRFYQSLSLLSNAGSTKIAEKEDKKLFKKWKKSPLWPKADEQVTSVSGPEGRYKHFWNFCPEVSFERFGLFASRLDEHTDDIDLGSTHSELSKIKATPDDWRWSWSSIQPQHYSECPLYSVLLSLKTDSQNKHEDFIDLKPNFYGIGLNINALISRIKGWIRGKGFCRIGNCWLCWLRQPILLFVKLL
;
A
#
# COMPACT_ATOMS: atom_id res chain seq x y z
N MET A 1 -24.80 37.67 -68.26
CA MET A 1 -23.65 36.86 -67.81
C MET A 1 -22.91 37.64 -66.74
N LYS A 2 -23.10 37.28 -65.46
CA LYS A 2 -22.39 37.89 -64.33
C LYS A 2 -21.62 36.78 -63.62
N ASN A 3 -20.31 36.96 -63.54
CA ASN A 3 -19.34 35.99 -63.05
C ASN A 3 -19.55 35.71 -61.55
N GLY A 4 -19.60 34.43 -61.20
CA GLY A 4 -19.68 33.96 -59.83
C GLY A 4 -18.29 33.97 -59.17
N GLU A 5 -18.18 34.73 -58.09
CA GLU A 5 -16.97 34.88 -57.29
C GLU A 5 -16.88 33.73 -56.27
N LEU A 6 -16.02 32.75 -56.54
CA LEU A 6 -15.69 31.68 -55.62
C LEU A 6 -14.86 32.24 -54.46
N LYS A 7 -15.48 32.40 -53.29
CA LYS A 7 -14.79 32.74 -52.05
C LYS A 7 -13.98 31.52 -51.56
N GLU A 8 -12.67 31.66 -51.70
CA GLU A 8 -11.65 30.76 -51.18
C GLU A 8 -11.78 30.62 -49.66
N LEU A 9 -12.17 29.41 -49.20
CA LEU A 9 -12.21 29.03 -47.79
C LEU A 9 -10.77 28.91 -47.27
N ARG A 10 -10.26 30.00 -46.69
CA ARG A 10 -9.00 30.01 -45.94
C ARG A 10 -9.17 29.24 -44.63
N CYS A 11 -8.48 28.12 -44.49
CA CYS A 11 -8.36 27.41 -43.22
C CYS A 11 -7.77 28.35 -42.14
N PRO A 12 -8.35 28.40 -40.93
CA PRO A 12 -7.77 29.16 -39.84
C PRO A 12 -6.41 28.58 -39.46
N LYS A 13 -5.38 29.44 -39.45
CA LYS A 13 -4.04 29.09 -39.00
C LYS A 13 -4.09 28.63 -37.55
N HIS A 14 -3.66 27.38 -37.30
CA HIS A 14 -3.34 26.87 -35.97
C HIS A 14 -2.05 27.53 -35.46
N ASP A 15 -2.10 28.83 -35.21
CA ASP A 15 -1.06 29.54 -34.46
C ASP A 15 -1.44 29.52 -32.97
N LYS A 16 -0.84 28.57 -32.23
CA LYS A 16 -0.46 28.65 -30.81
C LYS A 16 -0.14 27.25 -30.25
N LEU A 17 0.95 26.64 -30.72
CA LEU A 17 1.74 25.77 -29.85
C LEU A 17 2.51 26.70 -28.90
N LYS A 18 1.84 27.10 -27.82
CA LYS A 18 2.49 27.68 -26.65
C LYS A 18 3.58 26.69 -26.23
N ASN A 19 4.81 27.19 -26.20
CA ASN A 19 5.98 26.55 -25.66
C ASN A 19 5.70 26.22 -24.17
N SER A 20 5.10 25.06 -23.91
CA SER A 20 4.99 24.53 -22.55
C SER A 20 6.37 24.05 -22.18
N LYS A 21 7.10 24.89 -21.44
CA LYS A 21 8.15 24.41 -20.54
C LYS A 21 7.54 23.21 -19.81
N MET A 22 7.97 21.99 -20.13
CA MET A 22 7.50 20.82 -19.40
C MET A 22 8.04 21.00 -17.98
N ASP A 23 7.16 21.40 -17.06
CA ASP A 23 7.52 21.55 -15.66
C ASP A 23 7.91 20.16 -15.17
N VAL A 24 9.20 20.01 -14.89
CA VAL A 24 9.76 18.77 -14.36
C VAL A 24 9.13 18.56 -12.99
N ILE A 25 8.37 17.48 -12.84
CA ILE A 25 7.76 17.13 -11.56
C ILE A 25 8.87 16.62 -10.65
N ILE A 26 9.06 17.29 -9.53
CA ILE A 26 9.92 16.84 -8.43
C ILE A 26 8.97 16.29 -7.36
N PRO A 27 8.85 14.96 -7.19
CA PRO A 27 7.95 14.38 -6.20
C PRO A 27 8.57 14.41 -4.80
N ASP A 28 8.87 15.62 -4.33
CA ASP A 28 9.35 15.87 -2.98
C ASP A 28 8.18 15.92 -1.99
N LEU A 29 8.49 16.28 -0.74
CA LEU A 29 7.48 16.45 0.30
C LEU A 29 6.47 17.56 -0.03
N GLN A 30 6.90 18.64 -0.68
CA GLN A 30 5.99 19.74 -1.01
C GLN A 30 4.98 19.32 -2.07
N TRP A 31 5.43 18.62 -3.11
CA TRP A 31 4.57 18.00 -4.12
C TRP A 31 3.57 17.05 -3.46
N TYR A 32 4.03 16.18 -2.57
CA TYR A 32 3.17 15.21 -1.90
C TYR A 32 2.09 15.85 -1.02
N LEU A 33 2.46 16.86 -0.23
CA LEU A 33 1.53 17.61 0.60
C LEU A 33 0.55 18.44 -0.24
N GLY A 34 1.01 18.99 -1.37
CA GLY A 34 0.17 19.66 -2.35
C GLY A 34 -0.92 18.73 -2.91
N GLN A 35 -0.55 17.49 -3.25
CA GLN A 35 -1.48 16.47 -3.72
C GLN A 35 -2.50 16.04 -2.65
N SER A 36 -2.08 15.95 -1.39
CA SER A 36 -2.99 15.67 -0.27
C SER A 36 -3.98 16.82 -0.04
N THR A 37 -3.48 18.05 -0.07
CA THR A 37 -4.27 19.26 0.16
C THR A 37 -5.30 19.46 -0.95
N SER A 38 -4.90 19.30 -2.21
CA SER A 38 -5.81 19.45 -3.36
C SER A 38 -6.95 18.42 -3.36
N LYS A 39 -6.69 17.23 -2.81
CA LYS A 39 -7.68 16.15 -2.68
C LYS A 39 -8.45 16.20 -1.34
N GLY A 40 -8.08 17.09 -0.42
CA GLY A 40 -8.70 17.19 0.92
C GLY A 40 -8.51 15.93 1.78
N ILE A 41 -7.38 15.22 1.61
CA ILE A 41 -7.08 13.96 2.30
C ILE A 41 -5.90 14.13 3.27
N SER A 42 -5.67 13.11 4.10
CA SER A 42 -4.56 13.07 5.06
C SER A 42 -3.21 13.33 4.36
N PRO A 43 -2.28 14.09 4.96
CA PRO A 43 -0.97 14.38 4.37
C PRO A 43 -0.05 13.14 4.26
N ARG A 44 -0.36 12.07 4.99
CA ARG A 44 0.38 10.80 4.98
C ARG A 44 -0.56 9.63 4.82
N CYS A 45 -0.05 8.53 4.28
CA CYS A 45 -0.82 7.31 4.13
C CYS A 45 -1.18 6.73 5.51
N PRO A 46 -2.47 6.53 5.82
CA PRO A 46 -2.91 5.96 7.10
C PRO A 46 -2.56 4.47 7.27
N PHE A 47 -2.08 3.82 6.20
CA PHE A 47 -1.71 2.40 6.19
C PHE A 47 -0.19 2.20 6.03
N ALA A 48 0.62 3.25 6.21
CA ALA A 48 2.09 3.22 6.11
C ALA A 48 2.74 2.50 7.30
N LEU A 49 2.36 1.25 7.54
CA LEU A 49 2.87 0.40 8.61
C LEU A 49 3.04 -1.03 8.10
N VAL A 50 4.09 -1.69 8.61
CA VAL A 50 4.45 -3.07 8.25
C VAL A 50 3.32 -4.07 8.53
N GLU A 51 2.55 -3.80 9.58
CA GLU A 51 1.42 -4.66 9.98
C GLU A 51 0.12 -4.35 9.24
N SER A 52 0.01 -3.19 8.60
CA SER A 52 -1.23 -2.70 7.99
C SER A 52 -1.23 -2.79 6.46
N CYS A 53 -0.07 -2.78 5.80
CA CYS A 53 0.01 -2.83 4.35
C CYS A 53 1.05 -3.85 3.85
N PRO A 54 0.68 -4.79 2.96
CA PRO A 54 1.62 -5.77 2.43
C PRO A 54 2.71 -5.13 1.55
N ARG A 55 2.38 -4.07 0.80
CA ARG A 55 3.36 -3.37 -0.05
C ARG A 55 4.39 -2.61 0.76
N PHE A 56 3.98 -2.00 1.87
CA PHE A 56 4.90 -1.34 2.81
C PHE A 56 5.90 -2.36 3.38
N TYR A 57 5.39 -3.51 3.83
CA TYR A 57 6.22 -4.63 4.28
C TYR A 57 7.17 -5.15 3.19
N GLN A 58 6.68 -5.42 1.98
CA GLN A 58 7.50 -5.93 0.87
C GLN A 58 8.62 -4.96 0.50
N SER A 59 8.30 -3.66 0.42
CA SER A 59 9.29 -2.61 0.10
C SER A 59 10.41 -2.58 1.14
N LEU A 60 10.07 -2.58 2.43
CA LEU A 60 11.07 -2.58 3.51
C LEU A 60 11.90 -3.86 3.56
N SER A 61 11.26 -5.02 3.39
CA SER A 61 11.94 -6.31 3.40
C SER A 61 12.96 -6.41 2.25
N LEU A 62 12.64 -5.88 1.07
CA LEU A 62 13.59 -5.84 -0.06
C LEU A 62 14.73 -4.83 0.13
N LEU A 63 14.46 -3.66 0.72
CA LEU A 63 15.52 -2.69 1.02
C LEU A 63 16.55 -3.19 2.02
N SER A 64 16.19 -4.18 2.84
CA SER A 64 17.12 -4.85 3.75
C SER A 64 18.31 -5.49 3.01
N ASN A 65 18.10 -5.92 1.76
CA ASN A 65 19.15 -6.45 0.89
C ASN A 65 19.89 -5.32 0.14
N ALA A 66 19.27 -4.15 0.01
CA ALA A 66 19.83 -2.95 -0.62
C ALA A 66 20.60 -2.05 0.36
N GLY A 67 21.14 -2.62 1.45
CA GLY A 67 21.95 -1.91 2.43
C GLY A 67 21.18 -1.10 3.47
N SER A 68 19.87 -1.37 3.68
CA SER A 68 19.10 -0.82 4.80
C SER A 68 19.10 -1.76 6.01
N THR A 69 18.78 -1.23 7.19
CA THR A 69 18.66 -2.04 8.41
C THR A 69 17.61 -3.13 8.22
N LYS A 70 17.99 -4.38 8.51
CA LYS A 70 17.11 -5.52 8.35
C LYS A 70 16.08 -5.57 9.47
N ILE A 71 14.85 -5.97 9.12
CA ILE A 71 13.85 -6.40 10.10
C ILE A 71 14.39 -7.65 10.80
N ALA A 72 14.15 -7.79 12.10
CA ALA A 72 14.56 -8.98 12.84
C ALA A 72 13.99 -10.24 12.16
N GLU A 73 14.83 -11.25 11.90
CA GLU A 73 14.47 -12.42 11.09
C GLU A 73 13.20 -13.13 11.59
N LYS A 74 13.01 -13.20 12.90
CA LYS A 74 11.82 -13.77 13.53
C LYS A 74 10.54 -12.99 13.18
N GLU A 75 10.64 -11.66 13.15
CA GLU A 75 9.52 -10.78 12.82
C GLU A 75 9.22 -10.80 11.33
N ASP A 76 10.26 -10.75 10.49
CA ASP A 76 10.12 -10.83 9.03
C ASP A 76 9.42 -12.14 8.62
N LYS A 77 9.85 -13.30 9.15
CA LYS A 77 9.19 -14.59 8.91
C LYS A 77 7.72 -14.61 9.37
N LYS A 78 7.40 -13.94 10.48
CA LYS A 78 6.03 -13.83 11.00
C LYS A 78 5.17 -13.00 10.05
N LEU A 79 5.66 -11.84 9.63
CA LEU A 79 4.99 -10.92 8.71
C LEU A 79 4.80 -11.54 7.34
N PHE A 80 5.80 -12.22 6.80
CA PHE A 80 5.70 -12.97 5.54
C PHE A 80 4.56 -13.99 5.60
N LYS A 81 4.51 -14.81 6.66
CA LYS A 81 3.45 -15.82 6.83
C LYS A 81 2.07 -15.19 6.97
N LYS A 82 1.95 -14.04 7.64
CA LYS A 82 0.69 -13.30 7.77
C LYS A 82 0.22 -12.83 6.39
N TRP A 83 1.08 -12.13 5.67
CA TRP A 83 0.71 -11.50 4.41
C TRP A 83 0.50 -12.50 3.28
N LYS A 84 1.31 -13.55 3.18
CA LYS A 84 1.16 -14.61 2.18
C LYS A 84 -0.21 -15.31 2.23
N LYS A 85 -0.85 -15.35 3.39
CA LYS A 85 -2.20 -15.91 3.56
C LYS A 85 -3.32 -14.92 3.23
N SER A 86 -3.00 -13.63 3.17
CA SER A 86 -3.99 -12.59 2.94
C SER A 86 -4.40 -12.52 1.46
N PRO A 87 -5.65 -12.13 1.15
CA PRO A 87 -6.08 -11.91 -0.23
C PRO A 87 -5.41 -10.70 -0.88
N LEU A 88 -4.76 -9.84 -0.08
CA LEU A 88 -4.04 -8.65 -0.53
C LEU A 88 -2.62 -8.95 -1.02
N TRP A 89 -2.15 -10.19 -0.85
CA TRP A 89 -0.87 -10.60 -1.38
C TRP A 89 -0.93 -10.66 -2.91
N PRO A 90 0.04 -10.07 -3.63
CA PRO A 90 0.10 -10.18 -5.08
C PRO A 90 0.09 -11.65 -5.52
N LYS A 91 -0.78 -11.97 -6.48
CA LYS A 91 -0.85 -13.30 -7.11
C LYS A 91 -0.04 -13.39 -8.40
N ALA A 92 0.19 -12.23 -9.01
CA ALA A 92 0.91 -12.08 -10.27
C ALA A 92 2.20 -11.30 -10.01
N ASP A 93 3.29 -11.73 -10.64
CA ASP A 93 4.63 -11.20 -10.40
C ASP A 93 4.75 -9.73 -10.83
N GLU A 94 3.94 -9.28 -11.80
CA GLU A 94 3.90 -7.89 -12.27
C GLU A 94 3.42 -6.92 -11.18
N GLN A 95 2.67 -7.41 -10.19
CA GLN A 95 2.18 -6.61 -9.07
C GLN A 95 3.09 -6.69 -7.84
N VAL A 96 4.06 -7.59 -7.85
CA VAL A 96 5.01 -7.79 -6.75
C VAL A 96 5.98 -6.61 -6.71
N THR A 97 6.29 -6.13 -5.51
CA THR A 97 7.40 -5.20 -5.31
C THR A 97 8.70 -5.93 -5.64
N SER A 98 9.53 -5.35 -6.50
CA SER A 98 10.74 -6.01 -6.99
C SER A 98 11.90 -5.03 -7.10
N VAL A 99 13.09 -5.56 -6.94
CA VAL A 99 14.36 -4.85 -7.15
C VAL A 99 15.18 -5.62 -8.15
N SER A 100 15.91 -4.93 -9.03
CA SER A 100 16.92 -5.57 -9.88
C SER A 100 18.22 -4.77 -9.92
N GLY A 101 19.26 -5.50 -10.30
CA GLY A 101 20.64 -5.04 -10.31
C GLY A 101 21.57 -6.09 -9.72
N PRO A 102 22.89 -5.88 -9.83
CA PRO A 102 23.86 -6.73 -9.17
C PRO A 102 23.68 -6.75 -7.65
N GLU A 103 24.02 -7.86 -7.01
CA GLU A 103 23.89 -8.02 -5.56
C GLU A 103 24.64 -6.91 -4.81
N GLY A 104 23.97 -6.28 -3.85
CA GLY A 104 24.51 -5.14 -3.10
C GLY A 104 24.47 -3.79 -3.83
N ARG A 105 24.10 -3.76 -5.12
CA ARG A 105 23.92 -2.52 -5.91
C ARG A 105 22.67 -2.65 -6.80
N TYR A 106 21.50 -2.63 -6.17
CA TYR A 106 20.23 -2.58 -6.89
C TYR A 106 20.05 -1.19 -7.52
N LYS A 107 19.71 -1.18 -8.81
CA LYS A 107 19.56 0.02 -9.63
C LYS A 107 18.10 0.32 -9.99
N HIS A 108 17.25 -0.70 -9.96
CA HIS A 108 15.85 -0.58 -10.38
C HIS A 108 14.92 -1.04 -9.26
N PHE A 109 13.89 -0.24 -9.02
CA PHE A 109 12.91 -0.43 -7.98
C PHE A 109 11.52 -0.31 -8.60
N TRP A 110 10.68 -1.34 -8.47
CA TRP A 110 9.32 -1.37 -9.04
C TRP A 110 8.27 -1.71 -8.00
N ASN A 111 7.07 -1.13 -8.18
CA ASN A 111 5.91 -1.32 -7.31
C ASN A 111 6.20 -1.04 -5.82
N PHE A 112 7.09 -0.09 -5.55
CA PHE A 112 7.44 0.33 -4.20
C PHE A 112 6.33 1.14 -3.54
N CYS A 113 6.29 1.10 -2.21
CA CYS A 113 5.45 1.99 -1.43
C CYS A 113 6.06 3.41 -1.47
N PRO A 114 5.30 4.44 -1.88
CA PRO A 114 5.86 5.80 -2.02
C PRO A 114 6.37 6.39 -0.71
N GLU A 115 5.81 5.99 0.43
CA GLU A 115 6.30 6.41 1.77
C GLU A 115 7.69 5.82 2.06
N VAL A 116 7.90 4.55 1.73
CA VAL A 116 9.19 3.86 1.91
C VAL A 116 10.23 4.42 0.92
N SER A 117 9.83 4.68 -0.32
CA SER A 117 10.70 5.33 -1.31
C SER A 117 11.15 6.71 -0.85
N PHE A 118 10.26 7.49 -0.23
CA PHE A 118 10.61 8.80 0.30
C PHE A 118 11.58 8.70 1.47
N GLU A 119 11.36 7.77 2.42
CA GLU A 119 12.28 7.57 3.54
C GLU A 119 13.70 7.17 3.10
N ARG A 120 13.81 6.40 2.01
CA ARG A 120 15.11 5.92 1.51
C ARG A 120 15.79 6.88 0.53
N PHE A 121 15.03 7.44 -0.41
CA PHE A 121 15.55 8.18 -1.57
C PHE A 121 15.16 9.66 -1.58
N GLY A 122 14.29 10.10 -0.66
CA GLY A 122 13.76 11.47 -0.63
C GLY A 122 12.69 11.76 -1.68
N LEU A 123 12.24 10.75 -2.43
CA LEU A 123 11.28 10.91 -3.54
C LEU A 123 10.05 10.02 -3.36
N PHE A 124 8.86 10.60 -3.53
CA PHE A 124 7.59 9.87 -3.53
C PHE A 124 7.33 9.23 -4.89
N ALA A 125 7.90 8.04 -5.09
CA ALA A 125 7.79 7.30 -6.34
C ALA A 125 7.51 5.81 -6.10
N SER A 126 6.78 5.21 -7.03
CA SER A 126 6.50 3.77 -7.04
C SER A 126 7.51 2.98 -7.88
N ARG A 127 8.11 3.66 -8.84
CA ARG A 127 9.17 3.14 -9.70
C ARG A 127 10.32 4.14 -9.73
N LEU A 128 11.52 3.63 -9.52
CA LEU A 128 12.77 4.39 -9.64
C LEU A 128 13.75 3.52 -10.43
N ASP A 129 14.24 4.06 -11.54
CA ASP A 129 15.25 3.41 -12.38
C ASP A 129 16.49 4.29 -12.42
N GLU A 130 17.63 3.76 -11.98
CA GLU A 130 18.93 4.43 -12.11
C GLU A 130 19.40 4.39 -13.56
N HIS A 131 20.45 5.15 -13.87
CA HIS A 131 21.14 5.08 -15.15
C HIS A 131 21.78 3.71 -15.37
N THR A 132 21.64 3.19 -16.59
CA THR A 132 22.11 1.84 -16.94
C THR A 132 23.62 1.75 -16.79
N ASP A 133 24.32 2.73 -17.37
CA ASP A 133 25.77 2.85 -17.38
C ASP A 133 26.24 4.31 -17.25
N ASP A 134 27.57 4.48 -17.25
CA ASP A 134 28.22 5.77 -17.10
C ASP A 134 28.04 6.66 -18.35
N ILE A 135 27.73 6.06 -19.51
CA ILE A 135 27.50 6.80 -20.77
C ILE A 135 26.15 7.50 -20.70
N ASP A 136 25.10 6.78 -20.30
CA ASP A 136 23.76 7.33 -20.07
C ASP A 136 23.79 8.44 -19.00
N LEU A 137 24.51 8.20 -17.90
CA LEU A 137 24.70 9.17 -16.83
C LEU A 137 25.43 10.42 -17.33
N GLY A 138 26.55 10.25 -18.03
CA GLY A 138 27.36 11.35 -18.55
C GLY A 138 26.62 12.19 -19.59
N SER A 139 25.85 11.55 -20.47
CA SER A 139 25.00 12.24 -21.43
C SER A 139 23.93 13.09 -20.72
N THR A 140 23.22 12.49 -19.76
CA THR A 140 22.19 13.17 -18.97
C THR A 140 22.78 14.35 -18.20
N HIS A 141 23.91 14.16 -17.51
CA HIS A 141 24.59 15.22 -16.74
C HIS A 141 25.05 16.38 -17.63
N SER A 142 25.54 16.09 -18.83
CA SER A 142 25.93 17.10 -19.82
C SER A 142 24.72 17.94 -20.26
N GLU A 143 23.58 17.30 -20.51
CA GLU A 143 22.34 18.00 -20.87
C GLU A 143 21.79 18.84 -19.71
N LEU A 144 21.72 18.28 -18.52
CA LEU A 144 21.27 18.99 -17.30
C LEU A 144 22.16 20.20 -17.00
N SER A 145 23.47 20.09 -17.22
CA SER A 145 24.41 21.19 -17.07
C SER A 145 24.16 22.32 -18.08
N LYS A 146 23.84 21.98 -19.34
CA LYS A 146 23.53 22.96 -20.39
C LYS A 146 22.26 23.75 -20.07
N ILE A 147 21.23 23.07 -19.55
CA ILE A 147 19.96 23.72 -19.16
C ILE A 147 20.02 24.37 -17.77
N LYS A 148 21.18 24.32 -17.08
CA LYS A 148 21.37 24.80 -15.71
C LYS A 148 20.30 24.28 -14.75
N ALA A 149 20.03 22.97 -14.83
CA ALA A 149 19.09 22.31 -13.93
C ALA A 149 19.49 22.51 -12.47
N THR A 150 18.50 22.56 -11.59
CA THR A 150 18.74 22.67 -10.14
C THR A 150 19.43 21.42 -9.61
N PRO A 151 20.26 21.51 -8.55
CA PRO A 151 20.86 20.34 -7.92
C PRO A 151 19.83 19.35 -7.38
N ASP A 152 18.63 19.83 -6.99
CA ASP A 152 17.55 19.00 -6.46
C ASP A 152 16.78 18.20 -7.54
N ASP A 153 17.21 18.30 -8.81
CA ASP A 153 16.60 17.56 -9.90
C ASP A 153 16.93 16.06 -9.77
N TRP A 154 15.90 15.24 -9.61
CA TRP A 154 16.07 13.79 -9.49
C TRP A 154 16.81 13.17 -10.68
N ARG A 155 16.80 13.82 -11.85
CA ARG A 155 17.47 13.33 -13.08
C ARG A 155 18.99 13.24 -12.95
N TRP A 156 19.58 13.92 -11.96
CA TRP A 156 20.99 13.75 -11.62
C TRP A 156 21.31 12.35 -11.11
N SER A 157 20.36 11.69 -10.44
CA SER A 157 20.56 10.37 -9.84
C SER A 157 19.78 9.26 -10.54
N TRP A 158 18.65 9.59 -11.16
CA TRP A 158 17.74 8.60 -11.75
C TRP A 158 17.53 8.86 -13.24
N SER A 159 17.42 7.80 -14.02
CA SER A 159 17.09 7.88 -15.44
C SER A 159 15.58 8.07 -15.64
N SER A 160 14.78 7.42 -14.80
CA SER A 160 13.32 7.50 -14.85
C SER A 160 12.72 7.33 -13.46
N ILE A 161 11.65 8.08 -13.20
CA ILE A 161 10.83 7.93 -12.01
C ILE A 161 9.36 7.88 -12.39
N GLN A 162 8.57 7.15 -11.60
CA GLN A 162 7.12 7.23 -11.62
C GLN A 162 6.64 7.82 -10.30
N PRO A 163 6.38 9.15 -10.25
CA PRO A 163 5.76 9.78 -9.10
C PRO A 163 4.46 9.08 -8.72
N GLN A 164 4.25 8.81 -7.44
CA GLN A 164 2.98 8.24 -6.99
C GLN A 164 2.58 8.79 -5.63
N HIS A 165 1.37 9.34 -5.54
CA HIS A 165 0.75 9.67 -4.27
C HIS A 165 0.08 8.43 -3.67
N TYR A 166 0.02 8.29 -2.34
CA TYR A 166 -0.54 7.09 -1.71
C TYR A 166 -2.00 6.82 -2.10
N SER A 167 -2.79 7.86 -2.35
CA SER A 167 -4.20 7.73 -2.75
C SER A 167 -4.37 7.05 -4.11
N GLU A 168 -3.33 7.07 -4.95
CA GLU A 168 -3.31 6.46 -6.28
C GLU A 168 -2.77 5.02 -6.23
N CYS A 169 -2.38 4.53 -5.05
CA CYS A 169 -1.96 3.15 -4.87
C CYS A 169 -3.14 2.20 -5.07
N PRO A 170 -3.03 1.15 -5.93
CA PRO A 170 -4.11 0.19 -6.14
C PRO A 170 -4.60 -0.52 -4.87
N LEU A 171 -3.72 -0.66 -3.86
CA LEU A 171 -4.08 -1.28 -2.58
C LEU A 171 -4.81 -0.34 -1.62
N TYR A 172 -4.73 0.97 -1.84
CA TYR A 172 -5.27 1.95 -0.89
C TYR A 172 -6.80 1.86 -0.79
N SER A 173 -7.50 1.80 -1.93
CA SER A 173 -8.96 1.68 -1.96
C SER A 173 -9.45 0.40 -1.28
N VAL A 174 -8.76 -0.72 -1.49
CA VAL A 174 -9.08 -2.01 -0.88
C VAL A 174 -8.82 -2.01 0.62
N LEU A 175 -7.72 -1.40 1.08
CA LEU A 175 -7.44 -1.25 2.51
C LEU A 175 -8.46 -0.34 3.20
N LEU A 176 -8.90 0.72 2.51
CA LEU A 176 -9.91 1.63 3.01
C LEU A 176 -11.29 0.96 3.15
N SER A 177 -11.72 0.16 2.16
CA SER A 177 -12.98 -0.57 2.24
C SER A 177 -12.96 -1.62 3.37
N LEU A 178 -11.87 -2.38 3.50
CA LEU A 178 -11.73 -3.37 4.57
C LEU A 178 -11.77 -2.75 5.98
N LYS A 179 -11.17 -1.56 6.14
CA LYS A 179 -11.22 -0.81 7.40
C LYS A 179 -12.65 -0.36 7.71
N THR A 180 -13.36 0.18 6.72
CA THR A 180 -14.75 0.63 6.86
C THR A 180 -15.68 -0.54 7.23
N ASP A 181 -15.55 -1.69 6.55
CA ASP A 181 -16.34 -2.89 6.85
C ASP A 181 -16.11 -3.40 8.28
N SER A 182 -14.88 -3.30 8.79
CA SER A 182 -14.57 -3.67 10.18
C SER A 182 -15.19 -2.72 11.20
N GLN A 183 -15.29 -1.43 10.87
CA GLN A 183 -15.88 -0.42 11.75
C GLN A 183 -17.41 -0.55 11.79
N ASN A 184 -18.05 -0.75 10.64
CA ASN A 184 -19.50 -0.98 10.55
C ASN A 184 -19.94 -2.20 11.38
N LYS A 185 -19.18 -3.30 11.33
CA LYS A 185 -19.44 -4.50 12.16
C LYS A 185 -19.31 -4.25 13.67
N HIS A 186 -18.58 -3.21 14.08
CA HIS A 186 -18.41 -2.84 15.48
C HIS A 186 -19.45 -1.81 15.92
N GLU A 187 -19.90 -0.94 15.01
CA GLU A 187 -20.99 0.03 15.24
C GLU A 187 -22.35 -0.66 15.35
N ASP A 188 -22.59 -1.74 14.61
CA ASP A 188 -23.81 -2.58 14.74
C ASP A 188 -23.99 -3.20 16.16
N PHE A 189 -22.96 -3.16 17.02
CA PHE A 189 -23.02 -3.67 18.39
C PHE A 189 -23.39 -2.60 19.44
N ILE A 190 -23.17 -1.30 19.15
CA ILE A 190 -23.40 -0.20 20.11
C ILE A 190 -24.22 0.88 19.42
N ASP A 191 -25.52 0.64 19.32
CA ASP A 191 -26.49 1.62 18.85
C ASP A 191 -26.93 2.48 20.04
N LEU A 192 -26.16 3.51 20.38
CA LEU A 192 -26.47 4.45 21.47
C LEU A 192 -27.51 5.46 21.00
N LYS A 193 -28.76 5.03 20.91
CA LYS A 193 -29.89 5.96 20.75
C LYS A 193 -30.18 6.62 22.11
N PRO A 194 -30.07 7.95 22.26
CA PRO A 194 -30.52 8.62 23.48
C PRO A 194 -32.04 8.54 23.52
N ASN A 195 -32.55 7.53 24.21
CA ASN A 195 -33.95 7.48 24.62
C ASN A 195 -34.04 7.90 26.09
N PHE A 196 -35.17 8.46 26.50
CA PHE A 196 -35.39 9.09 27.82
C PHE A 196 -35.10 8.18 29.03
N TYR A 197 -34.83 6.88 28.82
CA TYR A 197 -34.53 5.88 29.83
C TYR A 197 -33.24 5.08 29.52
N GLY A 198 -32.09 5.76 29.41
CA GLY A 198 -30.77 5.12 29.48
C GLY A 198 -30.31 4.34 28.24
N ILE A 199 -29.05 3.87 28.31
CA ILE A 199 -28.29 3.20 27.24
C ILE A 199 -29.09 2.00 26.69
N GLY A 200 -29.58 2.12 25.47
CA GLY A 200 -30.27 1.02 24.77
C GLY A 200 -29.27 0.03 24.19
N LEU A 201 -29.19 -1.17 24.75
CA LEU A 201 -28.49 -2.29 24.11
C LEU A 201 -29.44 -2.98 23.12
N ASN A 202 -28.98 -3.25 21.89
CA ASN A 202 -29.78 -3.96 20.90
C ASN A 202 -29.85 -5.46 21.22
N ILE A 203 -30.86 -5.84 22.02
CA ILE A 203 -31.07 -7.22 22.52
C ILE A 203 -31.25 -8.22 21.35
N ASN A 204 -31.79 -7.80 20.21
CA ASN A 204 -31.96 -8.69 19.04
C ASN A 204 -30.64 -9.13 18.42
N ALA A 205 -29.63 -8.25 18.38
CA ALA A 205 -28.28 -8.58 17.94
C ALA A 205 -27.56 -9.52 18.93
N LEU A 206 -27.85 -9.38 20.23
CA LEU A 206 -27.32 -10.28 21.27
C LEU A 206 -27.94 -11.68 21.18
N ILE A 207 -29.26 -11.77 21.01
CA ILE A 207 -30.01 -13.04 20.92
C ILE A 207 -29.66 -13.83 19.66
N SER A 208 -29.46 -13.17 18.51
CA SER A 208 -29.09 -13.87 17.27
C SER A 208 -27.73 -14.56 17.38
N ARG A 209 -26.78 -13.97 18.11
CA ARG A 209 -25.44 -14.52 18.36
C ARG A 209 -25.47 -15.66 19.38
N ILE A 210 -26.28 -15.54 20.43
CA ILE A 210 -26.54 -16.64 21.38
C ILE A 210 -27.22 -17.82 20.66
N LYS A 211 -28.20 -17.55 19.78
CA LYS A 211 -28.81 -18.58 18.93
C LYS A 211 -27.80 -19.22 17.97
N GLY A 212 -26.85 -18.45 17.44
CA GLY A 212 -25.74 -18.98 16.65
C GLY A 212 -24.81 -19.89 17.46
N TRP A 213 -24.55 -19.54 18.73
CA TRP A 213 -23.73 -20.34 19.65
C TRP A 213 -24.43 -21.63 20.11
N ILE A 214 -25.76 -21.57 20.31
CA ILE A 214 -26.60 -22.73 20.64
C ILE A 214 -26.79 -23.64 19.41
N ARG A 215 -26.93 -23.07 18.19
CA ARG A 215 -27.00 -23.86 16.95
C ARG A 215 -25.65 -24.42 16.51
N GLY A 216 -24.53 -23.78 16.88
CA GLY A 216 -23.18 -24.30 16.66
C GLY A 216 -22.77 -25.43 17.63
N LYS A 217 -23.50 -25.62 18.73
CA LYS A 217 -23.37 -26.75 19.66
C LYS A 217 -24.60 -27.65 19.59
N GLY A 218 -24.76 -28.37 18.48
CA GLY A 218 -25.82 -29.36 18.37
C GLY A 218 -25.70 -30.27 17.17
N PHE A 219 -24.73 -31.21 17.19
CA PHE A 219 -24.95 -32.64 16.93
C PHE A 219 -23.63 -33.44 17.02
N CYS A 220 -23.14 -33.70 18.23
CA CYS A 220 -22.36 -34.92 18.44
C CYS A 220 -23.40 -36.05 18.56
N ARG A 221 -23.51 -36.91 17.53
CA ARG A 221 -24.33 -38.13 17.62
C ARG A 221 -23.75 -39.01 18.72
N ILE A 222 -24.38 -38.97 19.89
CA ILE A 222 -24.28 -40.04 20.88
C ILE A 222 -25.22 -41.14 20.41
N GLY A 223 -24.62 -42.19 19.87
CA GLY A 223 -25.26 -43.48 19.61
C GLY A 223 -24.16 -44.54 19.73
N ASN A 224 -24.05 -45.12 20.92
CA ASN A 224 -23.24 -46.27 21.31
C ASN A 224 -21.72 -46.07 21.43
N CYS A 225 -21.27 -45.71 22.63
CA CYS A 225 -20.23 -46.49 23.30
C CYS A 225 -20.41 -46.34 24.81
N TRP A 226 -21.13 -47.31 25.37
CA TRP A 226 -20.96 -47.72 26.75
C TRP A 226 -19.48 -48.10 26.98
N LEU A 227 -19.03 -47.91 28.22
CA LEU A 227 -17.70 -48.16 28.80
C LEU A 227 -16.76 -46.96 28.97
N CYS A 228 -16.29 -46.88 30.22
CA CYS A 228 -15.14 -46.12 30.73
C CYS A 228 -15.39 -44.68 31.20
N TRP A 229 -16.42 -44.50 32.04
CA TRP A 229 -16.22 -43.81 33.31
C TRP A 229 -15.97 -44.87 34.39
N LEU A 230 -14.71 -45.05 34.82
CA LEU A 230 -14.29 -45.55 36.15
C LEU A 230 -12.80 -45.97 36.12
N ARG A 231 -11.88 -45.04 36.41
CA ARG A 231 -10.72 -45.27 37.29
C ARG A 231 -9.95 -43.96 37.56
N GLN A 232 -10.10 -43.50 38.80
CA GLN A 232 -9.28 -42.57 39.60
C GLN A 232 -7.77 -42.99 39.70
N PRO A 233 -6.88 -42.32 40.49
CA PRO A 233 -6.92 -41.02 41.18
C PRO A 233 -5.61 -40.18 41.09
N ILE A 234 -5.68 -39.00 41.71
CA ILE A 234 -4.62 -38.18 42.31
C ILE A 234 -3.69 -38.97 43.24
N LEU A 235 -2.36 -38.73 43.18
CA LEU A 235 -1.46 -38.82 44.35
C LEU A 235 -0.13 -38.07 44.12
N LEU A 236 0.18 -37.19 45.08
CA LEU A 236 1.50 -36.63 45.39
C LEU A 236 2.52 -37.73 45.76
N PHE A 237 3.83 -37.44 45.59
CA PHE A 237 5.02 -37.79 46.42
C PHE A 237 6.27 -37.67 45.50
N VAL A 238 7.20 -36.71 45.64
CA VAL A 238 8.33 -36.57 46.59
C VAL A 238 9.38 -37.70 46.56
N LYS A 239 10.66 -37.30 46.42
CA LYS A 239 11.99 -37.98 46.54
C LYS A 239 12.57 -38.62 45.27
N LEU A 240 13.64 -38.06 44.67
CA LEU A 240 15.09 -38.06 45.01
C LEU A 240 15.82 -39.35 44.57
N LEU A 241 16.57 -39.23 43.47
CA LEU A 241 17.95 -39.69 43.25
C LEU A 241 18.47 -39.11 41.93
#